data_AF-A0A953E2A0-F1
#
_entry.id   AF-A0A953E2A0-F1
#
_cell.length_a   1.000
_cell.length_b   1.000
_cell.length_c   1.000
_cell.angle_alpha   90.00
_cell.angle_beta   90.00
_cell.angle_gamma   90.00
#
_symmetry.space_group_name_H-M   'P 1'
#
loop_
_entity.id
_entity.type
_entity.pdbx_description
1 polymer ?
#
loop_
_entity_poly.entity_id
_entity_poly.type
_entity_poly.pdbx_seq_one_letter_code
_entity_poly.pdbx_strand_id
1 'polypeptide(L)'
;MARRSAAQQRLRDLALLRRVRDRIDREYSRPLDVEALARGVNMSAGHLSRQFRLAYGESPYSYLMTRRIERAMALLRRGDLDVTEVCFAVGYSSLGTFSARFTELVGVPPSVYRR
;
A
#
# COMPACT_ATOMS: atom_id res chain seq x y z
N MET A 1 35.76 -5.91 14.06
CA MET A 1 34.39 -5.53 13.65
C MET A 1 33.41 -5.87 14.77
N ALA A 2 32.87 -4.87 15.48
CA ALA A 2 31.93 -5.12 16.58
C ALA A 2 30.54 -5.51 16.05
N ARG A 3 30.01 -6.65 16.53
CA ARG A 3 28.59 -7.01 16.34
C ARG A 3 27.72 -5.88 16.92
N ARG A 4 26.85 -5.29 16.10
CA ARG A 4 25.85 -4.32 16.56
C ARG A 4 24.91 -5.00 17.57
N SER A 5 24.51 -4.28 18.62
CA SER A 5 23.54 -4.81 19.59
C SER A 5 22.21 -5.12 18.91
N ALA A 6 21.47 -6.10 19.44
CA ALA A 6 20.16 -6.48 18.93
C ALA A 6 19.16 -5.28 18.90
N ALA A 7 19.25 -4.39 19.89
CA ALA A 7 18.44 -3.16 19.94
C ALA A 7 18.77 -2.20 18.79
N GLN A 8 20.05 -1.98 18.50
CA GLN A 8 20.47 -1.14 17.37
C GLN A 8 20.06 -1.73 16.02
N GLN A 9 20.06 -3.05 15.88
CA GLN A 9 19.58 -3.69 14.66
C GLN A 9 18.07 -3.49 14.48
N ARG A 10 17.28 -3.73 15.53
CA ARG A 10 15.83 -3.53 15.52
C ARG A 10 15.44 -2.10 15.16
N LEU A 11 16.11 -1.10 15.72
CA LEU A 11 15.85 0.31 15.39
C LEU A 11 16.13 0.64 13.92
N ARG A 12 17.19 0.06 13.33
CA ARG A 12 17.47 0.22 11.90
C ARG A 12 16.41 -0.43 11.04
N ASP A 13 15.99 -1.65 11.38
CA ASP A 13 14.96 -2.35 10.64
C ASP A 13 13.66 -1.54 10.64
N LEU A 14 13.23 -1.03 11.81
CA LEU A 14 12.06 -0.15 11.91
C LEU A 14 12.19 1.12 11.04
N ALA A 15 13.38 1.74 10.99
CA ALA A 15 13.62 2.90 10.12
C ALA A 15 13.50 2.54 8.63
N LEU A 16 13.96 1.36 8.21
CA LEU A 16 13.81 0.86 6.85
C LEU A 16 12.34 0.58 6.51
N LEU A 17 11.60 -0.07 7.41
CA LEU A 17 10.18 -0.36 7.24
C LEU A 17 9.35 0.93 7.12
N ARG A 18 9.69 1.96 7.91
CA ARG A 18 9.07 3.29 7.78
C ARG A 18 9.32 3.90 6.41
N ARG A 19 10.55 3.82 5.88
CA ARG A 19 10.85 4.30 4.51
C ARG A 19 10.04 3.59 3.44
N VAL A 20 9.79 2.28 3.60
CA VAL A 20 8.94 1.50 2.70
C VAL A 20 7.50 2.03 2.75
N ARG A 21 6.96 2.24 3.96
CA ARG A 21 5.62 2.79 4.15
C ARG A 21 5.48 4.18 3.54
N ASP A 22 6.43 5.08 3.83
CA ASP A 22 6.44 6.45 3.33
C ASP A 22 6.55 6.47 1.78
N ARG A 23 7.26 5.50 1.18
CA ARG A 23 7.30 5.35 -0.28
C ARG A 23 5.95 4.88 -0.83
N ILE A 24 5.30 3.89 -0.21
CA ILE A 24 3.95 3.46 -0.61
C ILE A 24 2.99 4.65 -0.56
N ASP A 25 3.02 5.43 0.52
CA ASP A 25 2.16 6.60 0.72
C ASP A 25 2.34 7.67 -0.36
N ARG A 26 3.57 7.88 -0.82
CA ARG A 26 3.89 8.87 -1.85
C ARG A 26 3.58 8.37 -3.26
N GLU A 27 3.76 7.08 -3.52
CA GLU A 27 3.79 6.49 -4.85
C GLU A 27 2.65 5.48 -5.09
N TYR A 28 1.58 5.50 -4.28
CA TYR A 28 0.52 4.49 -4.30
C TYR A 28 -0.10 4.25 -5.69
N SER A 29 -0.20 5.28 -6.54
CA SER A 29 -0.80 5.19 -7.88
C SER A 29 0.13 4.57 -8.92
N ARG A 30 1.42 4.41 -8.62
CA ARG A 30 2.40 3.80 -9.52
C ARG A 30 2.28 2.27 -9.47
N PRO A 31 2.76 1.55 -10.50
CA PRO A 31 2.88 0.09 -10.49
C PRO A 31 3.99 -0.34 -9.52
N LEU A 32 3.69 -0.28 -8.22
CA LEU A 32 4.58 -0.73 -7.16
C LEU A 32 4.35 -2.22 -6.89
N ASP A 33 5.43 -2.99 -6.91
CA ASP A 33 5.46 -4.36 -6.42
C ASP A 33 6.33 -4.47 -5.15
N VAL A 34 6.13 -5.56 -4.40
CA VAL A 34 6.85 -5.81 -3.15
C VAL A 34 8.36 -5.95 -3.39
N GLU A 35 8.75 -6.48 -4.56
CA GLU A 35 10.15 -6.65 -4.96
C GLU A 35 10.86 -5.29 -5.12
N ALA A 36 10.23 -4.31 -5.77
CA ALA A 36 10.75 -2.96 -5.94
C ALA A 36 10.84 -2.20 -4.62
N LEU A 37 9.92 -2.45 -3.69
CA LEU A 37 9.99 -1.92 -2.33
C LEU A 37 11.16 -2.53 -1.56
N ALA A 38 11.34 -3.85 -1.64
CA ALA A 38 12.38 -4.60 -0.96
C ALA A 38 13.79 -4.22 -1.44
N ARG A 39 13.98 -4.08 -2.77
CA ARG A 39 15.22 -3.55 -3.36
C ARG A 39 15.57 -2.16 -2.82
N GLY A 40 14.59 -1.30 -2.60
CA GLY A 40 14.80 0.05 -2.06
C GLY A 40 15.35 0.10 -0.63
N VAL A 41 15.32 -1.01 0.10
CA VAL A 41 15.84 -1.13 1.47
C VAL A 41 16.82 -2.29 1.66
N ASN A 42 17.31 -2.89 0.57
CA ASN A 42 18.24 -4.03 0.58
C ASN A 42 17.73 -5.23 1.39
N MET A 43 16.44 -5.55 1.27
CA MET A 43 15.83 -6.76 1.83
C MET A 43 15.35 -7.68 0.71
N SER A 44 15.23 -8.98 0.99
CA SER A 44 14.40 -9.85 0.15
C SER A 44 12.91 -9.52 0.35
N ALA A 45 12.08 -9.75 -0.66
CA ALA A 45 10.64 -9.49 -0.58
C ALA A 45 9.95 -10.28 0.56
N GLY A 46 10.37 -11.53 0.77
CA GLY A 46 9.89 -12.36 1.88
C GLY A 46 10.27 -11.80 3.25
N HIS A 47 11.52 -11.35 3.41
CA HIS A 47 11.96 -10.73 4.67
C HIS A 47 11.24 -9.41 4.92
N LEU A 48 11.13 -8.55 3.91
CA LEU A 48 10.37 -7.31 3.98
C LEU A 48 8.92 -7.58 4.40
N SER A 49 8.24 -8.51 3.73
CA SER A 49 6.83 -8.81 4.02
C SER A 49 6.61 -9.26 5.45
N ARG A 50 7.50 -10.11 5.98
CA ARG A 50 7.43 -10.58 7.37
C ARG A 50 7.66 -9.44 8.36
N GLN A 51 8.72 -8.65 8.18
CA GLN A 51 9.06 -7.57 9.10
C GLN A 51 8.02 -6.45 9.06
N PHE A 52 7.52 -6.10 7.88
CA PHE A 52 6.48 -5.09 7.72
C PHE A 52 5.18 -5.52 8.42
N ARG A 53 4.78 -6.79 8.30
CA ARG A 53 3.63 -7.33 9.04
C ARG A 53 3.82 -7.29 10.56
N LEU A 54 5.02 -7.62 11.04
CA LEU A 54 5.31 -7.52 12.47
C LEU A 54 5.26 -6.07 12.98
N ALA A 55 5.64 -5.10 12.16
CA ALA A 55 5.67 -3.69 12.55
C ALA A 55 4.33 -2.96 12.37
N TYR A 56 3.54 -3.33 11.35
CA TYR A 56 2.34 -2.58 10.93
C TYR A 56 1.05 -3.41 10.88
N GLY A 57 1.10 -4.71 11.21
CA GLY A 57 -0.07 -5.59 11.25
C GLY A 57 -0.46 -6.22 9.91
N GLU A 58 0.05 -5.73 8.78
CA GLU A 58 -0.30 -6.23 7.44
C GLU A 58 0.91 -6.34 6.49
N SER A 59 0.76 -6.99 5.33
CA SER A 59 1.84 -7.05 4.34
C SER A 59 1.98 -5.71 3.56
N PRO A 60 3.15 -5.42 2.95
CA PRO A 60 3.32 -4.21 2.14
C PRO A 60 2.31 -4.12 0.98
N TYR A 61 1.96 -5.26 0.36
CA TYR A 61 0.95 -5.33 -0.69
C TYR A 61 -0.44 -4.98 -0.17
N SER A 62 -0.85 -5.57 0.97
CA SER A 62 -2.13 -5.25 1.60
C SER A 62 -2.22 -3.76 1.93
N TYR A 63 -1.16 -3.23 2.54
CA TYR A 63 -1.07 -1.81 2.88
C TYR A 63 -1.24 -0.92 1.64
N LEU A 64 -0.52 -1.22 0.55
CA LEU A 64 -0.67 -0.50 -0.71
C LEU A 64 -2.12 -0.53 -1.22
N MET A 65 -2.78 -1.69 -1.20
CA MET A 65 -4.18 -1.80 -1.64
C MET A 65 -5.11 -0.96 -0.76
N THR A 66 -4.95 -1.02 0.57
CA THR A 66 -5.70 -0.20 1.52
C THR A 66 -5.54 1.29 1.20
N ARG A 67 -4.30 1.77 1.00
CA ARG A 67 -4.04 3.18 0.66
C ARG A 67 -4.66 3.61 -0.66
N ARG A 68 -4.68 2.74 -1.67
CA ARG A 68 -5.36 3.02 -2.94
C ARG A 68 -6.87 3.16 -2.75
N ILE A 69 -7.49 2.29 -1.95
CA ILE A 69 -8.93 2.36 -1.66
C ILE A 69 -9.28 3.60 -0.83
N GLU A 70 -8.49 3.93 0.20
CA GLU A 70 -8.65 5.19 0.96
C GLU A 70 -8.63 6.41 0.04
N ARG A 71 -7.68 6.44 -0.91
CA ARG A 71 -7.62 7.53 -1.88
C ARG A 71 -8.81 7.52 -2.84
N ALA A 72 -9.24 6.34 -3.29
CA ALA A 72 -10.40 6.20 -4.15
C ALA A 72 -11.67 6.73 -3.48
N MET A 73 -11.87 6.42 -2.19
CA MET A 73 -12.98 6.96 -1.40
C MET A 73 -12.98 8.49 -1.37
N ALA A 74 -11.80 9.12 -1.19
CA ALA A 74 -11.69 10.57 -1.19
C ALA A 74 -12.03 11.18 -2.57
N LEU A 75 -11.60 10.55 -3.67
CA LEU A 75 -11.89 11.02 -5.02
C LEU A 75 -13.38 10.83 -5.38
N LEU A 76 -13.98 9.70 -5.02
CA LEU A 76 -15.40 9.44 -5.27
C LEU A 76 -16.31 10.41 -4.51
N ARG A 77 -15.98 10.72 -3.24
CA ARG A 77 -16.73 11.72 -2.45
C ARG A 77 -16.64 13.13 -3.03
N ARG A 78 -15.53 13.46 -3.70
CA ARG A 78 -15.35 14.77 -4.35
C ARG A 78 -16.25 14.91 -5.58
N GLY A 79 -16.59 13.81 -6.26
CA GLY A 79 -17.57 13.77 -7.34
C GLY A 79 -17.05 14.14 -8.74
N ASP A 80 -15.84 14.70 -8.84
CA ASP A 80 -15.26 15.21 -10.09
C ASP A 80 -14.83 14.13 -11.09
N LEU A 81 -14.66 12.89 -10.63
CA LEU A 81 -14.26 11.75 -11.46
C LEU A 81 -15.34 10.66 -11.41
N ASP A 82 -15.51 9.96 -12.53
CA ASP A 82 -16.29 8.74 -12.56
C ASP A 82 -15.53 7.55 -11.93
N VAL A 83 -16.22 6.42 -11.76
CA VAL A 83 -15.65 5.22 -11.11
C VAL A 83 -14.46 4.66 -11.88
N THR A 84 -14.49 4.72 -13.21
CA THR A 84 -13.44 4.21 -14.10
C THR A 84 -12.20 5.11 -14.03
N GLU A 85 -12.38 6.42 -14.06
CA GLU A 85 -11.32 7.40 -13.89
C GLU A 85 -10.65 7.26 -12.52
N VAL A 86 -11.44 7.10 -11.44
CA VAL A 86 -10.90 6.85 -10.11
C VAL A 86 -10.08 5.56 -10.06
N CYS A 87 -10.57 4.46 -10.65
CA CYS A 87 -9.87 3.18 -10.72
C CYS A 87 -8.44 3.36 -11.26
N PHE A 88 -8.29 4.03 -12.40
CA PHE A 88 -6.97 4.27 -13.00
C PHE A 88 -6.15 5.30 -12.22
N ALA A 89 -6.78 6.37 -11.70
CA ALA A 89 -6.09 7.41 -10.93
C ALA A 89 -5.44 6.87 -9.63
N VAL A 90 -6.01 5.83 -9.02
CA VAL A 90 -5.44 5.16 -7.84
C VAL A 90 -4.53 3.99 -8.18
N GLY A 91 -4.24 3.74 -9.47
CA GLY A 91 -3.22 2.78 -9.90
C GLY A 91 -3.71 1.35 -10.10
N TYR A 92 -5.02 1.11 -10.18
CA TYR A 92 -5.55 -0.17 -10.67
C TYR A 92 -5.53 -0.19 -12.20
N SER A 93 -5.26 -1.35 -12.78
CA SER A 93 -5.28 -1.57 -14.24
C SER A 93 -6.59 -2.16 -14.74
N SER A 94 -7.49 -2.56 -13.84
CA SER A 94 -8.78 -3.15 -14.19
C SER A 94 -9.89 -2.72 -13.24
N LEU A 95 -11.04 -2.36 -13.82
CA LEU A 95 -12.23 -1.95 -13.08
C LEU A 95 -12.80 -3.08 -12.23
N GLY A 96 -12.73 -4.33 -12.70
CA GLY A 96 -13.18 -5.51 -11.96
C GLY A 96 -12.41 -5.73 -10.66
N THR A 97 -11.08 -5.72 -10.72
CA THR A 97 -10.23 -5.90 -9.53
C THR A 97 -10.39 -4.74 -8.55
N PHE A 98 -10.47 -3.51 -9.07
CA PHE A 98 -10.77 -2.33 -8.25
C PHE A 98 -12.11 -2.46 -7.52
N SER A 99 -13.18 -2.77 -8.26
CA SER A 99 -14.54 -2.81 -7.70
C SER A 99 -14.70 -3.90 -6.65
N ALA A 100 -14.11 -5.09 -6.90
CA ALA A 100 -14.11 -6.19 -5.93
C ALA A 100 -13.38 -5.78 -4.64
N ARG A 101 -12.17 -5.23 -4.75
CA ARG A 101 -11.37 -4.83 -3.59
C ARG A 101 -11.98 -3.65 -2.83
N PHE A 102 -12.56 -2.68 -3.55
CA PHE A 102 -13.27 -1.57 -2.94
C PHE A 102 -14.46 -2.08 -2.11
N THR A 103 -15.27 -2.97 -2.69
CA THR A 103 -16.44 -3.53 -1.99
C THR A 103 -16.03 -4.36 -0.77
N GLU A 104 -14.95 -5.15 -0.89
CA GLU A 104 -14.41 -5.93 0.23
C GLU A 104 -14.01 -5.04 1.42
N LEU A 105 -13.36 -3.90 1.17
CA LEU A 105 -12.86 -3.02 2.24
C LEU A 105 -13.89 -2.00 2.73
N VAL A 106 -14.80 -1.55 1.86
CA VAL A 106 -15.75 -0.46 2.16
C VAL A 106 -17.15 -0.99 2.48
N GLY A 107 -17.48 -2.21 2.08
CA GLY A 107 -18.79 -2.86 2.30
C GLY A 107 -19.85 -2.54 1.25
N VAL A 108 -19.61 -1.57 0.35
CA VAL A 108 -20.52 -1.22 -0.76
C VAL A 108 -19.74 -0.99 -2.06
N PRO A 109 -20.36 -1.20 -3.24
CA PRO A 109 -19.71 -0.94 -4.53
C PRO A 109 -19.34 0.55 -4.72
N PRO A 110 -18.28 0.86 -5.48
CA PRO A 110 -17.85 2.25 -5.70
C PRO A 110 -18.90 3.11 -6.41
N SER A 111 -19.74 2.51 -7.26
CA SER A 111 -20.85 3.20 -7.93
C SER A 111 -21.97 3.60 -6.97
N VAL A 112 -22.20 2.81 -5.91
CA VAL A 112 -23.14 3.13 -4.84
C VAL A 112 -22.52 4.18 -3.93
N TYR A 113 -21.25 4.01 -3.58
CA TYR A 113 -20.52 4.93 -2.70
C TYR A 113 -20.39 6.36 -3.23
N ARG A 114 -20.36 6.55 -4.55
CA ARG A 114 -20.27 7.88 -5.20
C ARG A 114 -21.57 8.68 -5.13
N ARG A 115 -22.73 8.01 -5.02
CA ARG A 115 -24.04 8.65 -5.03
C ARG A 115 -24.34 9.28 -3.67
#